data_AF-A0A3M0NEQ0-F1
#
_entry.id   AF-A0A3M0NEQ0-F1
#
_cell.length_a   1.000
_cell.length_b   1.000
_cell.length_c   1.000
_cell.angle_alpha   90.00
_cell.angle_beta   90.00
_cell.angle_gamma   90.00
#
_symmetry.space_group_name_H-M   'P 1'
#
loop_
_entity.id
_entity.type
_entity.pdbx_description
1 polymer ?
#
loop_
_entity_poly.entity_id
_entity_poly.type
_entity_poly.pdbx_seq_one_letter_code
_entity_poly.pdbx_strand_id
1 'polypeptide(L)' 'MVNLVKFYYGFGCYTNDNVAYFVRCNSINATDYKTITGQDYPVSQTV' A
#
# COMPACT_ATOMS: atom_id res chain seq x y z
N MET A 1 -1.07 7.69 8.44
CA MET A 1 -1.73 6.85 7.42
C MET A 1 -1.13 5.45 7.35
N VAL A 2 0.19 5.31 7.18
CA VAL A 2 0.90 4.02 7.08
C VAL A 2 0.52 2.99 8.16
N ASN A 3 0.52 3.37 9.44
CA ASN A 3 0.16 2.46 10.55
C ASN A 3 -1.27 1.92 10.47
N LEU A 4 -2.21 2.73 9.98
CA LEU A 4 -3.61 2.35 9.84
C LEU A 4 -3.77 1.35 8.69
N VAL A 5 -3.16 1.66 7.53
CA VAL A 5 -3.16 0.74 6.37
C VAL A 5 -2.47 -0.58 6.74
N LYS A 6 -1.35 -0.54 7.46
CA LYS A 6 -0.66 -1.74 7.96
C LYS A 6 -1.53 -2.57 8.90
N PHE A 7 -2.25 -1.93 9.82
CA PHE A 7 -3.15 -2.61 10.75
C PHE A 7 -4.26 -3.36 10.02
N TYR A 8 -4.97 -2.69 9.10
CA TYR A 8 -6.05 -3.30 8.31
C TYR A 8 -5.53 -4.36 7.33
N TYR A 9 -4.33 -4.19 6.78
CA TYR A 9 -3.67 -5.22 5.96
C TYR A 9 -3.32 -6.47 6.78
N GLY A 10 -2.75 -6.28 7.98
CA GLY A 10 -2.45 -7.38 8.90
C GLY A 10 -3.69 -8.14 9.41
N PHE A 11 -4.84 -7.45 9.50
CA PHE A 11 -6.14 -8.06 9.80
C PHE A 11 -6.78 -8.79 8.61
N GLY A 12 -6.18 -8.72 7.42
CA GLY A 12 -6.75 -9.28 6.19
C GLY A 12 -7.90 -8.46 5.60
N CYS A 13 -8.16 -7.26 6.11
CA CYS A 13 -9.17 -6.35 5.55
C CYS A 13 -8.68 -5.67 4.27
N TYR A 14 -7.37 -5.48 4.12
CA TYR A 14 -6.77 -4.88 2.94
C TYR A 14 -5.92 -5.89 2.17
N THR A 15 -6.05 -5.86 0.84
CA THR A 15 -5.20 -6.54 -0.12
C THR A 15 -4.08 -5.61 -0.61
N ASN A 16 -3.14 -6.15 -1.37
CA ASN A 16 -2.08 -5.37 -2.00
C ASN A 16 -2.64 -4.24 -2.88
N ASP A 17 -3.73 -4.47 -3.62
CA ASP A 17 -4.38 -3.43 -4.42
C ASP A 17 -4.94 -2.27 -3.57
N ASN A 18 -5.48 -2.58 -2.39
CA ASN A 18 -5.94 -1.54 -1.47
C ASN A 18 -4.76 -0.71 -0.96
N VAL A 19 -3.63 -1.35 -0.63
CA VAL A 19 -2.41 -0.62 -0.23
C VAL A 19 -1.88 0.22 -1.40
N ALA A 20 -1.93 -0.30 -2.64
CA ALA A 20 -1.53 0.42 -3.84
C ALA A 20 -2.40 1.65 -4.11
N TYR A 21 -3.71 1.56 -3.83
CA TYR A 21 -4.63 2.70 -3.92
C TYR A 21 -4.18 3.86 -3.01
N PHE A 22 -3.74 3.56 -1.79
CA PHE A 22 -3.22 4.59 -0.88
C PHE A 22 -1.91 5.22 -1.39
N VAL A 23 -1.09 4.48 -2.15
CA VAL A 23 0.07 5.07 -2.84
C VAL A 23 -0.39 6.04 -3.93
N ARG A 24 -1.36 5.64 -4.75
CA ARG A 24 -1.92 6.49 -5.83
C ARG A 24 -2.57 7.77 -5.30
N CYS A 25 -3.19 7.70 -4.13
CA CYS A 25 -3.76 8.87 -3.45
C CYS A 25 -2.72 9.74 -2.71
N ASN A 26 -1.41 9.50 -2.90
CA ASN A 26 -0.32 10.16 -2.15
C ASN A 26 -0.49 10.07 -0.62
N SER A 27 -1.24 9.08 -0.14
CA SER A 27 -1.53 8.87 1.28
C SER A 27 -0.43 8.07 1.97
N ILE A 28 0.29 7.25 1.21
CA ILE A 28 1.54 6.57 1.57
C ILE A 28 2.48 6.59 0.35
N ASN A 29 3.74 6.18 0.50
CA ASN A 29 4.68 6.07 -0.62
C ASN A 29 5.01 4.60 -0.99
N ALA A 30 5.80 4.40 -2.05
CA ALA A 30 6.20 3.06 -2.50
C ALA A 30 7.03 2.27 -1.47
N THR A 31 7.81 2.96 -0.63
CA THR A 31 8.57 2.34 0.47
C THR A 31 7.63 1.82 1.57
N ASP A 32 6.58 2.59 1.89
CA ASP A 32 5.55 2.18 2.84
C ASP A 32 4.77 0.98 2.32
N TYR A 33 4.44 0.97 1.03
CA TYR A 33 3.81 -0.18 0.37
C TYR A 33 4.62 -1.46 0.56
N LYS A 34 5.94 -1.39 0.31
CA LYS A 34 6.84 -2.53 0.51
C LYS A 34 6.92 -2.95 1.97
N THR A 35 6.90 -2.00 2.89
CA THR A 35 6.90 -2.27 4.33
C THR A 35 5.62 -2.97 4.80
N ILE A 36 4.48 -2.68 4.17
CA ILE A 36 3.17 -3.25 4.53
C ILE A 36 2.97 -4.62 3.88
N THR A 37 3.21 -4.72 2.58
CA THR A 37 2.88 -5.90 1.76
C THR A 37 4.02 -6.90 1.65
N GLY A 38 5.26 -6.48 1.91
CA GLY A 38 6.48 -7.25 1.65
C GLY A 38 6.87 -7.32 0.17
N GLN A 39 6.13 -6.67 -0.72
CA GLN A 39 6.38 -6.68 -2.17
C GLN A 39 6.76 -5.30 -2.67
N ASP A 40 7.58 -5.22 -3.71
CA ASP A 40 7.85 -3.96 -4.38
C ASP A 40 6.57 -3.38 -4.99
N TYR A 41 6.40 -2.05 -4.91
CA TYR A 41 5.22 -1.39 -5.45
C TYR A 41 5.17 -1.61 -6.97
N PRO A 42 4.07 -2.17 -7.51
CA PRO A 42 3.98 -2.40 -8.94
C PRO A 42 4.00 -1.06 -9.67
N VAL A 43 5.09 -0.81 -10.40
CA VAL A 43 5.31 0.40 -11.19
C VAL A 43 4.46 0.37 -12.47
N SER A 44 3.17 0.09 -12.35
CA SER A 44 2.22 0.27 -13.45
C SER A 44 1.69 1.70 -13.36
N GLN A 45 2.57 2.64 -13.72
CA GLN A 45 2.21 4.04 -13.92
C GLN A 45 1.55 4.17 -15.29
N THR A 46 0.21 4.22 -15.35
CA THR A 46 -0.46 4.91 -16.45
C THR A 46 -0.73 6.34 -15.99
N VAL A 47 -0.09 7.25 -16.72
CA VAL A 47 -0.26 8.71 -16.70
C VAL A 47 -1.74 9.09 -16.80
#